data_AF-Q18952-F1
#
_entry.id   AF-Q18952-F1
#
_cell.length_a   1.000
_cell.length_b   1.000
_cell.length_c   1.000
_cell.angle_alpha   90.00
_cell.angle_beta   90.00
_cell.angle_gamma   90.00
#
_symmetry.space_group_name_H-M   'P 1'
#
loop_
_entity.id
_entity.type
_entity.pdbx_description
1 polymer ?
#
loop_
_entity_poly.entity_id
_entity_poly.type
_entity_poly.pdbx_seq_one_letter_code
_entity_poly.pdbx_strand_id
1 'polypeptide(L)'
;MCSQNISFFATDEFYSGVLHVLTSIELPIHLFGAYIIVAKTPRKMRTVKASMLALHCIGAFVDFYLSFIAIPVLTLPVCSGYPLGFSLVLGIPTDVQVYLGISFVGVIAVTILLFFEDRHHRLINSNISNGARNWKRVLYSIIHYIISVTFIAPGYMNIPDQLQGRATVQQEIPCIPKDVINRPGYFVLSIVNTIPCLCLIFMFSLIIPQALYFVLSIFWYLYHTVSKSQVTNRLQKQFFFALCIQVFIPIFVLSFPVLYIVLAIWFNYYNQAATNFALFGIALHGILSTLTMLFVHTPYREATFQIFHVSTKRTANGSQQIWRTTVGTQAQQSIW
;
A
#
# COMPACT_ATOMS: atom_id res chain seq x y z
N MET A 1 -20.12 -14.42 -19.98
CA MET A 1 -21.27 -15.07 -19.29
C MET A 1 -21.95 -14.03 -18.41
N CYS A 2 -23.27 -13.88 -18.48
CA CYS A 2 -24.03 -12.85 -17.76
C CYS A 2 -24.99 -13.53 -16.77
N SER A 3 -24.86 -13.27 -15.46
CA SER A 3 -25.87 -13.67 -14.48
C SER A 3 -26.89 -12.54 -14.30
N GLN A 4 -28.14 -12.75 -14.74
CA GLN A 4 -29.20 -11.73 -14.70
C GLN A 4 -29.81 -11.45 -13.32
N ASN A 5 -29.35 -12.11 -12.25
CA ASN A 5 -29.89 -11.85 -10.92
C ASN A 5 -29.38 -10.51 -10.40
N ILE A 6 -30.28 -9.53 -10.31
CA ILE A 6 -30.06 -8.23 -9.65
C ILE A 6 -29.79 -8.52 -8.17
N SER A 7 -28.51 -8.71 -7.85
CA SER A 7 -28.04 -8.91 -6.50
C SER A 7 -28.00 -7.55 -5.79
N PHE A 8 -28.46 -7.49 -4.55
CA PHE A 8 -28.25 -6.31 -3.69
C PHE A 8 -26.76 -5.92 -3.63
N PHE A 9 -25.86 -6.90 -3.67
CA PHE A 9 -24.41 -6.66 -3.67
C PHE A 9 -23.87 -6.00 -4.96
N ALA A 10 -24.67 -5.95 -6.02
CA ALA A 10 -24.33 -5.28 -7.26
C ALA A 10 -24.75 -3.79 -7.28
N THR A 11 -25.52 -3.30 -6.31
CA THR A 11 -26.07 -1.95 -6.34
C THR A 11 -25.07 -0.88 -5.89
N ASP A 12 -25.24 0.33 -6.42
CA ASP A 12 -24.49 1.52 -6.03
C ASP A 12 -24.67 1.84 -4.53
N GLU A 13 -25.89 1.66 -4.03
CA GLU A 13 -26.27 1.92 -2.63
C GLU A 13 -25.50 1.03 -1.67
N PHE A 14 -25.40 -0.28 -1.98
CA PHE A 14 -24.60 -1.20 -1.20
C PHE A 14 -23.12 -0.81 -1.26
N TYR A 15 -22.59 -0.64 -2.47
CA TYR A 15 -21.16 -0.41 -2.67
C TYR A 15 -20.67 0.90 -2.05
N SER A 16 -21.34 2.02 -2.34
CA SER A 16 -21.02 3.32 -1.75
C SER A 16 -21.24 3.34 -0.24
N GLY A 17 -22.33 2.72 0.25
CA GLY A 17 -22.62 2.61 1.68
C GLY A 17 -21.50 1.89 2.44
N VAL A 18 -21.02 0.76 1.92
CA VAL A 18 -19.89 0.02 2.53
C VAL A 18 -18.62 0.85 2.51
N LEU A 19 -18.31 1.54 1.41
CA LEU A 19 -17.12 2.37 1.31
C LEU A 19 -17.18 3.61 2.23
N HIS A 20 -18.33 4.23 2.44
CA HIS A 20 -18.49 5.31 3.41
C HIS A 20 -18.31 4.85 4.86
N VAL A 21 -18.83 3.67 5.21
CA VAL A 21 -18.57 3.05 6.53
C VAL A 21 -17.07 2.78 6.67
N LEU A 22 -16.43 2.28 5.61
CA LEU A 22 -15.00 2.03 5.59
C LEU A 22 -14.20 3.34 5.80
N THR A 23 -14.50 4.42 5.07
CA THR A 23 -13.86 5.74 5.27
C THR A 23 -13.99 6.21 6.72
N SER A 24 -15.15 6.02 7.33
CA SER A 24 -15.41 6.43 8.72
C SER A 24 -14.52 5.70 9.73
N ILE A 25 -14.05 4.49 9.39
CA ILE A 25 -13.11 3.69 10.19
C ILE A 25 -11.65 4.00 9.80
N GLU A 26 -11.37 4.12 8.51
CA GLU A 26 -10.05 4.44 7.94
C GLU A 26 -9.49 5.73 8.50
N LEU A 27 -10.28 6.81 8.49
CA LEU A 27 -9.80 8.13 8.83
C LEU A 27 -9.25 8.20 10.28
N PRO A 28 -9.97 7.75 11.33
CA PRO A 28 -9.40 7.65 12.68
C PRO A 28 -8.16 6.76 12.76
N ILE A 29 -8.15 5.60 12.10
CA ILE A 29 -7.02 4.66 12.13
C ILE A 29 -5.77 5.27 11.48
N HIS A 30 -5.93 5.91 10.32
CA HIS A 30 -4.82 6.56 9.63
C HIS A 30 -4.29 7.78 10.41
N LEU A 31 -5.16 8.60 10.98
CA LEU A 31 -4.75 9.72 11.83
C LEU A 31 -4.00 9.22 13.07
N PHE A 32 -4.48 8.15 13.70
CA PHE A 32 -3.79 7.52 14.81
C PHE A 32 -2.43 6.94 14.39
N GLY A 33 -2.36 6.26 13.25
CA GLY A 33 -1.11 5.74 12.68
C GLY A 33 -0.08 6.85 12.41
N ALA A 34 -0.52 7.95 11.81
CA ALA A 34 0.32 9.12 11.57
C ALA A 34 0.82 9.75 12.88
N TYR A 35 -0.07 9.88 13.87
CA TYR A 35 0.28 10.34 15.20
C TYR A 35 1.34 9.44 15.86
N ILE A 36 1.18 8.12 15.82
CA ILE A 36 2.16 7.18 16.39
C ILE A 36 3.52 7.33 15.70
N ILE A 37 3.57 7.44 14.37
CA ILE A 37 4.82 7.67 13.65
C ILE A 37 5.44 9.01 14.09
N VAL A 38 4.66 10.09 14.15
CA VAL A 38 5.20 11.42 14.47
C VAL A 38 5.63 11.54 15.93
N ALA A 39 4.82 11.08 16.88
CA ALA A 39 5.02 11.32 18.31
C ALA A 39 5.77 10.20 19.03
N LYS A 40 5.70 8.95 18.53
CA LYS A 40 6.20 7.76 19.24
C LYS A 40 7.37 7.05 18.57
N THR A 41 7.83 7.53 17.40
CA THR A 41 9.08 7.01 16.80
C THR A 41 10.30 7.33 17.68
N PRO A 42 11.02 6.32 18.20
CA PRO A 42 12.16 6.53 19.07
C PRO A 42 13.36 7.13 18.30
N ARG A 43 14.28 7.78 19.04
CA ARG A 43 15.51 8.38 18.45
C ARG A 43 16.32 7.39 17.59
N LYS A 44 16.34 6.11 17.96
CA LYS A 44 17.03 5.03 17.22
C LYS A 44 16.45 4.76 15.82
N MET A 45 15.17 5.10 15.60
CA MET A 45 14.45 4.96 14.33
C MET A 45 14.24 6.31 13.62
N ARG A 46 14.80 7.40 14.15
CA ARG A 46 14.59 8.76 13.61
C ARG A 46 14.97 8.87 12.13
N THR A 47 15.97 8.13 11.69
CA THR A 47 16.48 8.18 10.31
C THR A 47 15.49 7.64 9.28
N VAL A 48 14.65 6.66 9.64
CA VAL A 48 13.63 6.05 8.76
C VAL A 48 12.25 6.65 8.96
N LYS A 49 12.07 7.51 9.97
CA LYS A 49 10.79 8.15 10.30
C LYS A 49 10.13 8.83 9.10
N ALA A 50 10.91 9.57 8.31
CA ALA A 50 10.39 10.33 7.17
C ALA A 50 9.86 9.42 6.05
N SER A 51 10.57 8.33 5.73
CA SER A 51 10.13 7.38 4.70
C SER A 51 8.94 6.55 5.19
N MET A 52 8.90 6.17 6.47
CA MET A 52 7.72 5.52 7.06
C MET A 52 6.48 6.43 7.03
N LEU A 53 6.65 7.71 7.38
CA LEU A 53 5.57 8.69 7.34
C LEU A 53 5.08 8.95 5.92
N ALA A 54 5.98 9.06 4.95
CA ALA A 54 5.62 9.25 3.55
C ALA A 54 4.80 8.06 3.01
N LEU A 55 5.24 6.82 3.28
CA LEU A 55 4.51 5.61 2.92
C LEU A 55 3.12 5.58 3.56
N HIS A 56 3.02 5.92 4.84
CA HIS A 56 1.75 5.97 5.57
C HIS A 56 0.80 7.03 5.01
N CYS A 57 1.27 8.27 4.83
CA CYS A 57 0.43 9.37 4.35
C CYS A 57 -0.03 9.17 2.90
N ILE A 58 0.85 8.65 2.03
CA ILE A 58 0.48 8.35 0.64
C ILE A 58 -0.54 7.23 0.60
N GLY A 59 -0.33 6.12 1.32
CA GLY A 59 -1.32 5.04 1.43
C GLY A 59 -2.68 5.56 1.90
N ALA A 60 -2.70 6.22 3.06
CA ALA A 60 -3.93 6.78 3.64
C ALA A 60 -4.66 7.75 2.70
N PHE A 61 -3.93 8.54 1.90
CA PHE A 61 -4.55 9.44 0.94
C PHE A 61 -5.19 8.68 -0.23
N VAL A 62 -4.54 7.62 -0.72
CA VAL A 62 -5.10 6.79 -1.78
C VAL A 62 -6.32 6.02 -1.29
N ASP A 63 -6.31 5.54 -0.06
CA ASP A 63 -7.48 4.90 0.57
C ASP A 63 -8.65 5.87 0.63
N PHE A 64 -8.41 7.07 1.18
CA PHE A 64 -9.41 8.13 1.22
C PHE A 64 -9.90 8.53 -0.18
N TYR A 65 -9.00 8.54 -1.16
CA TYR A 65 -9.38 8.79 -2.55
C TYR A 65 -10.33 7.72 -3.09
N LEU A 66 -10.03 6.44 -2.86
CA LEU A 66 -10.82 5.31 -3.35
C LEU A 66 -12.14 5.14 -2.59
N SER A 67 -12.16 5.35 -1.27
CA SER A 67 -13.33 5.10 -0.41
C SER A 67 -14.27 6.31 -0.27
N PHE A 68 -13.79 7.53 -0.53
CA PHE A 68 -14.58 8.75 -0.34
C PHE A 68 -14.60 9.69 -1.55
N ILE A 69 -13.43 10.06 -2.08
CA ILE A 69 -13.36 11.09 -3.13
C ILE A 69 -13.94 10.56 -4.45
N ALA A 70 -13.41 9.45 -4.97
CA ALA A 70 -13.80 8.92 -6.27
C ALA A 70 -14.88 7.86 -6.18
N ILE A 71 -14.78 6.92 -5.22
CA ILE A 71 -15.63 5.72 -5.13
C ILE A 71 -15.81 5.10 -6.54
N PRO A 72 -14.72 4.65 -7.17
CA PRO A 72 -14.79 4.19 -8.55
C PRO A 72 -15.58 2.87 -8.59
N VAL A 73 -16.58 2.81 -9.47
CA VAL A 73 -17.26 1.59 -9.88
C VAL A 73 -16.65 1.14 -11.20
N LEU A 74 -16.18 -0.11 -11.28
CA LEU A 74 -15.68 -0.69 -12.53
C LEU A 74 -16.70 -1.62 -13.16
N THR A 75 -16.77 -1.58 -14.49
CA THR A 75 -17.62 -2.42 -15.33
C THR A 75 -16.75 -3.31 -16.22
N LEU A 76 -16.23 -4.41 -15.65
CA LEU A 76 -15.38 -5.39 -16.34
C LEU A 76 -16.16 -6.25 -17.34
N PRO A 77 -15.56 -6.82 -18.40
CA PRO A 77 -14.14 -6.84 -18.74
C PRO A 77 -13.62 -5.58 -19.44
N VAL A 78 -14.51 -4.69 -19.86
CA VAL A 78 -14.11 -3.42 -20.50
C VAL A 78 -13.54 -2.49 -19.44
N CYS A 79 -12.46 -1.77 -19.72
CA CYS A 79 -11.96 -0.73 -18.81
C CYS A 79 -12.89 0.49 -18.84
N SER A 80 -14.04 0.37 -18.19
CA SER A 80 -15.07 1.40 -18.09
C SER A 80 -15.69 1.43 -16.70
N GLY A 81 -16.40 2.50 -16.37
CA GLY A 81 -16.94 2.69 -15.04
C GLY A 81 -17.44 4.10 -14.79
N TYR A 82 -17.78 4.39 -13.54
CA TYR A 82 -18.23 5.70 -13.11
C TYR A 82 -17.83 5.93 -11.64
N PRO A 83 -17.62 7.18 -11.22
CA PRO A 83 -17.43 7.50 -9.82
C PRO A 83 -18.76 7.59 -9.09
N LEU A 84 -18.77 7.31 -7.79
CA LEU A 84 -19.89 7.54 -6.88
C LEU A 84 -19.52 8.49 -5.72
N GLY A 85 -18.28 8.97 -5.71
CA GLY A 85 -17.73 9.70 -4.58
C GLY A 85 -18.04 11.19 -4.58
N PHE A 86 -17.48 11.88 -3.59
CA PHE A 86 -17.65 13.31 -3.41
C PHE A 86 -17.15 14.15 -4.62
N SER A 87 -16.26 13.59 -5.44
CA SER A 87 -15.79 14.19 -6.70
C SER A 87 -16.92 14.51 -7.68
N LEU A 88 -18.02 13.75 -7.68
CA LEU A 88 -19.22 14.03 -8.48
C LEU A 88 -19.87 15.35 -8.07
N VAL A 89 -19.97 15.59 -6.76
CA VAL A 89 -20.55 16.81 -6.19
C VAL A 89 -19.68 18.03 -6.54
N LEU A 90 -18.37 17.84 -6.57
CA LEU A 90 -17.41 18.85 -6.99
C LEU A 90 -17.37 19.08 -8.52
N GLY A 91 -18.09 18.27 -9.31
CA GLY A 91 -18.09 18.37 -10.76
C GLY A 91 -16.74 18.01 -11.41
N ILE A 92 -15.91 17.21 -10.73
CA ILE A 92 -14.59 16.83 -11.26
C ILE A 92 -14.80 15.89 -12.46
N PRO A 93 -14.24 16.19 -13.65
CA PRO A 93 -14.34 15.34 -14.82
C PRO A 93 -13.85 13.90 -14.56
N THR A 94 -14.58 12.89 -15.06
CA THR A 94 -14.30 11.48 -14.76
C THR A 94 -12.99 11.00 -15.37
N ASP A 95 -12.63 11.48 -16.55
CA ASP A 95 -11.33 11.23 -17.19
C ASP A 95 -10.16 11.65 -16.27
N VAL A 96 -10.26 12.82 -15.64
CA VAL A 96 -9.27 13.30 -14.65
C VAL A 96 -9.24 12.40 -13.42
N GLN A 97 -10.40 11.94 -12.94
CA GLN A 97 -10.45 11.01 -11.81
C GLN A 97 -9.77 9.68 -12.13
N VAL A 98 -10.07 9.10 -13.29
CA VAL A 98 -9.46 7.84 -13.74
C VAL A 98 -7.94 7.99 -13.89
N TYR A 99 -7.48 9.10 -14.47
CA TYR A 99 -6.05 9.40 -14.57
C TYR A 99 -5.36 9.44 -13.21
N LEU A 100 -5.93 10.19 -12.26
CA LEU A 100 -5.40 10.32 -10.90
C LEU A 100 -5.41 8.98 -10.16
N GLY A 101 -6.52 8.24 -10.23
CA GLY A 101 -6.66 6.94 -9.59
C GLY A 101 -5.60 5.94 -10.04
N ILE A 102 -5.34 5.84 -11.34
CA ILE A 102 -4.30 4.94 -11.87
C ILE A 102 -2.89 5.47 -11.54
N SER A 103 -2.69 6.79 -11.59
CA SER A 103 -1.43 7.42 -11.18
C SER A 103 -1.08 7.09 -9.72
N PHE A 104 -2.07 7.08 -8.83
CA PHE A 104 -1.88 6.74 -7.42
C PHE A 104 -1.38 5.33 -7.18
N VAL A 105 -1.76 4.36 -8.02
CA VAL A 105 -1.17 3.00 -7.99
C VAL A 105 0.35 3.08 -8.24
N GLY A 106 0.76 3.86 -9.22
CA GLY A 106 2.17 4.13 -9.50
C GLY A 106 2.87 4.83 -8.33
N VAL A 107 2.23 5.84 -7.73
CA VAL A 107 2.79 6.62 -6.62
C VAL A 107 3.04 5.69 -5.42
N ILE A 108 2.07 4.85 -5.03
CA ILE A 108 2.26 3.86 -3.96
C ILE A 108 3.43 2.93 -4.26
N ALA A 109 3.49 2.38 -5.49
CA ALA A 109 4.56 1.46 -5.89
C ALA A 109 5.95 2.12 -5.78
N VAL A 110 6.07 3.37 -6.23
CA VAL A 110 7.30 4.16 -6.09
C VAL A 110 7.61 4.48 -4.64
N THR A 111 6.61 4.82 -3.83
CA THR A 111 6.83 5.09 -2.40
C THR A 111 7.35 3.85 -1.68
N ILE A 112 6.84 2.66 -1.99
CA ILE A 112 7.36 1.38 -1.47
C ILE A 112 8.80 1.14 -1.95
N LEU A 113 9.10 1.40 -3.22
CA LEU A 113 10.45 1.27 -3.75
C LEU A 113 11.42 2.20 -3.01
N LEU A 114 11.09 3.48 -2.91
CA LEU A 114 11.90 4.49 -2.23
C LEU A 114 12.03 4.22 -0.73
N PHE A 115 11.03 3.56 -0.13
CA PHE A 115 11.09 3.10 1.24
C PHE A 115 12.22 2.08 1.45
N PHE A 116 12.34 1.09 0.58
CA PHE A 116 13.44 0.12 0.63
C PHE A 116 14.78 0.67 0.15
N GLU A 117 14.80 1.54 -0.86
CA GLU A 117 16.01 2.27 -1.29
C GLU A 117 16.61 3.07 -0.14
N ASP A 118 15.79 3.83 0.58
CA ASP A 118 16.25 4.66 1.69
C ASP A 118 16.79 3.81 2.84
N ARG A 119 16.12 2.68 3.12
CA ARG A 119 16.58 1.71 4.11
C ARG A 119 17.92 1.09 3.72
N HIS A 120 18.07 0.66 2.47
CA HIS A 120 19.30 0.10 1.92
C HIS A 120 20.46 1.10 2.02
N HIS A 121 20.25 2.33 1.53
CA HIS A 121 21.27 3.37 1.56
C HIS A 121 21.75 3.68 2.99
N ARG A 122 20.82 3.82 3.94
CA ARG A 122 21.16 4.13 5.34
C ARG A 122 21.87 2.98 6.05
N LEU A 123 21.53 1.74 5.71
CA LEU A 123 22.14 0.56 6.32
C LEU A 123 23.61 0.40 5.87
N ILE A 124 23.86 0.53 4.56
CA ILE A 124 25.20 0.34 3.99
C ILE A 124 26.11 1.54 4.25
N ASN A 125 25.60 2.76 4.05
CA ASN A 125 26.41 3.98 4.16
C ASN A 125 26.39 4.61 5.55
N SER A 126 25.98 3.87 6.60
CA SER A 126 25.84 4.40 7.95
C SER A 126 27.14 5.03 8.50
N ASN A 127 28.30 4.56 8.02
CA ASN A 127 29.62 5.02 8.47
C ASN A 127 30.22 6.10 7.56
N ILE A 128 29.73 6.26 6.32
CA ILE A 128 30.35 7.07 5.27
C ILE A 128 29.58 8.38 5.05
N SER A 129 28.24 8.34 5.16
CA SER A 129 27.41 9.51 4.91
C SER A 129 27.09 10.23 6.22
N ASN A 130 27.44 11.52 6.32
CA ASN A 130 26.96 12.45 7.36
C ASN A 130 25.44 12.72 7.29
N GLY A 131 24.64 11.82 6.70
CA GLY A 131 23.20 11.99 6.53
C GLY A 131 22.79 13.03 5.48
N ALA A 132 23.76 13.71 4.84
CA ALA A 132 23.49 14.62 3.74
C ALA A 132 22.86 13.85 2.57
N ARG A 133 21.68 14.29 2.13
CA ARG A 133 20.92 13.65 1.05
C ARG A 133 21.69 13.84 -0.25
N ASN A 134 22.34 12.78 -0.73
CA ASN A 134 23.05 12.77 -2.01
C ASN A 134 22.11 13.26 -3.13
N TRP A 135 22.52 14.27 -3.90
CA TRP A 135 21.72 14.85 -4.99
C TRP A 135 21.26 13.79 -5.99
N LYS A 136 22.08 12.76 -6.24
CA LYS A 136 21.73 11.63 -7.12
C LYS A 136 20.49 10.87 -6.63
N ARG A 137 20.33 10.74 -5.30
CA ARG A 137 19.15 10.09 -4.69
C ARG A 137 17.92 10.96 -4.75
N VAL A 138 18.09 12.28 -4.60
CA VAL A 138 17.00 13.24 -4.80
C VAL A 138 16.49 13.15 -6.24
N LEU A 139 17.41 13.19 -7.21
CA LEU A 139 17.09 13.04 -8.62
C LEU A 139 16.43 11.69 -8.92
N TYR A 140 16.97 10.59 -8.39
CA TYR A 140 16.36 9.26 -8.49
C TYR A 140 14.91 9.25 -7.97
N SER A 141 14.66 9.86 -6.81
CA SER A 141 13.31 9.95 -6.23
C SER A 141 12.37 10.77 -7.12
N ILE A 142 12.84 11.93 -7.62
CA ILE A 142 12.05 12.83 -8.48
C ILE A 142 11.68 12.12 -9.78
N ILE A 143 12.63 11.47 -10.44
CA ILE A 143 12.40 10.75 -11.70
C ILE A 143 11.33 9.65 -11.49
N HIS A 144 11.44 8.86 -10.42
CA HIS A 144 10.46 7.81 -10.15
C HIS A 144 9.07 8.39 -9.88
N TYR A 145 8.96 9.49 -9.13
CA TYR A 145 7.66 10.13 -8.92
C TYR A 145 7.09 10.75 -10.20
N ILE A 146 7.91 11.34 -11.08
CA ILE A 146 7.45 11.81 -12.40
C ILE A 146 6.90 10.62 -13.20
N ILE A 147 7.65 9.53 -13.30
CA ILE A 147 7.20 8.30 -14.00
C ILE A 147 5.89 7.80 -13.39
N SER A 148 5.76 7.78 -12.06
CA SER A 148 4.56 7.28 -11.38
C SER A 148 3.29 8.06 -11.71
N VAL A 149 3.42 9.35 -12.04
CA VAL A 149 2.29 10.20 -12.40
C VAL A 149 2.06 10.23 -13.91
N THR A 150 3.06 9.89 -14.74
CA THR A 150 2.97 9.97 -16.21
C THR A 150 2.86 8.64 -16.92
N PHE A 151 3.11 7.49 -16.26
CA PHE A 151 3.16 6.19 -16.94
C PHE A 151 1.85 5.80 -17.66
N ILE A 152 0.70 6.28 -17.18
CA ILE A 152 -0.62 6.02 -17.77
C ILE A 152 -0.99 7.03 -18.88
N ALA A 153 -0.18 8.06 -19.11
CA ALA A 153 -0.44 9.07 -20.13
C ALA A 153 -0.73 8.48 -21.53
N PRO A 154 -0.04 7.43 -22.02
CA PRO A 154 -0.42 6.80 -23.29
C PRO A 154 -1.85 6.25 -23.30
N GLY A 155 -2.31 5.66 -22.18
CA GLY A 155 -3.71 5.21 -22.04
C GLY A 155 -4.70 6.37 -22.08
N TYR A 156 -4.35 7.49 -21.44
CA TYR A 156 -5.16 8.71 -21.46
C TYR A 156 -5.23 9.35 -22.86
N MET A 157 -4.12 9.40 -23.60
CA MET A 157 -4.09 9.96 -24.95
C MET A 157 -4.83 9.11 -25.99
N ASN A 158 -5.18 7.85 -25.65
CA ASN A 158 -5.91 6.92 -26.50
C ASN A 158 -7.33 6.62 -25.96
N ILE A 159 -7.89 7.52 -25.15
CA ILE A 159 -9.29 7.43 -24.71
C ILE A 159 -10.20 7.43 -25.95
N PRO A 160 -11.10 6.45 -26.11
CA PRO A 160 -12.02 6.39 -27.24
C PRO A 160 -13.10 7.48 -27.16
N ASP A 161 -13.75 7.75 -28.29
CA ASP A 161 -15.00 8.50 -28.30
C ASP A 161 -16.02 7.84 -27.34
N GLN A 162 -16.62 8.63 -26.47
CA GLN A 162 -17.45 8.10 -25.39
C GLN A 162 -18.81 7.58 -25.87
N LEU A 163 -19.35 8.10 -26.98
CA LEU A 163 -20.59 7.57 -27.56
C LEU A 163 -20.33 6.18 -28.15
N GLN A 164 -19.26 6.06 -28.94
CA GLN A 164 -18.84 4.78 -29.49
C GLN A 164 -18.44 3.79 -28.39
N GLY A 165 -17.65 4.23 -27.40
CA GLY A 165 -17.21 3.40 -26.28
C GLY A 165 -18.37 2.82 -25.49
N ARG A 166 -19.38 3.63 -25.17
CA ARG A 166 -20.60 3.16 -24.47
C ARG A 166 -21.39 2.15 -25.30
N ALA A 167 -21.51 2.38 -26.62
CA ALA A 167 -22.14 1.42 -27.52
C ALA A 167 -21.39 0.08 -27.54
N THR A 168 -20.06 0.11 -27.55
CA THR A 168 -19.24 -1.11 -27.49
C THR A 168 -19.38 -1.83 -26.15
N VAL A 169 -19.42 -1.11 -25.02
CA VAL A 169 -19.67 -1.73 -23.70
C VAL A 169 -21.01 -2.47 -23.70
N GLN A 170 -22.06 -1.89 -24.28
CA GLN A 170 -23.38 -2.54 -24.38
C GLN A 170 -23.34 -3.81 -25.25
N GLN A 171 -22.47 -3.85 -26.26
CA GLN A 171 -22.28 -5.02 -27.13
C GLN A 171 -21.48 -6.12 -26.42
N GLU A 172 -20.39 -5.76 -25.74
CA GLU A 172 -19.54 -6.70 -25.00
C GLU A 172 -20.22 -7.27 -23.75
N ILE A 173 -21.11 -6.48 -23.13
CA ILE A 173 -21.85 -6.87 -21.93
C ILE A 173 -23.37 -6.73 -22.21
N PRO A 174 -24.00 -7.63 -22.97
CA PRO A 174 -25.42 -7.49 -23.35
C PRO A 174 -26.39 -7.41 -22.16
N CYS A 175 -26.00 -7.94 -21.00
CA CYS A 175 -26.81 -7.93 -19.79
C CYS A 175 -26.64 -6.68 -18.92
N ILE A 176 -25.72 -5.77 -19.26
CA ILE A 176 -25.55 -4.57 -18.46
C ILE A 176 -26.85 -3.74 -18.51
N PRO A 177 -27.38 -3.32 -17.35
CA PRO A 177 -28.55 -2.45 -17.33
C PRO A 177 -28.27 -1.13 -18.05
N LYS A 178 -29.19 -0.69 -18.92
CA LYS A 178 -29.03 0.54 -19.70
C LYS A 178 -28.89 1.79 -18.82
N ASP A 179 -29.49 1.78 -17.64
CA ASP A 179 -29.36 2.90 -16.69
C ASP A 179 -27.92 3.05 -16.20
N VAL A 180 -27.14 1.97 -16.08
CA VAL A 180 -25.74 1.99 -15.67
C VAL A 180 -24.88 2.73 -16.69
N ILE A 181 -25.01 2.42 -17.98
CA ILE A 181 -24.27 3.09 -19.07
C ILE A 181 -24.64 4.59 -19.17
N ASN A 182 -25.86 4.94 -18.77
CA ASN A 182 -26.36 6.30 -18.79
C ASN A 182 -26.11 7.08 -17.48
N ARG A 183 -25.41 6.50 -16.50
CA ARG A 183 -25.08 7.18 -15.25
C ARG A 183 -24.24 8.45 -15.52
N PRO A 184 -24.45 9.52 -14.73
CA PRO A 184 -23.57 10.67 -14.74
C PRO A 184 -22.12 10.24 -14.49
N GLY A 185 -21.20 10.68 -15.36
CA GLY A 185 -19.79 10.31 -15.26
C GLY A 185 -19.45 8.91 -15.77
N TYR A 186 -20.37 8.16 -16.40
CA TYR A 186 -19.98 6.90 -17.04
C TYR A 186 -18.93 7.15 -18.13
N PHE A 187 -17.79 6.49 -17.99
CA PHE A 187 -16.59 6.74 -18.75
C PHE A 187 -15.95 5.43 -19.21
N VAL A 188 -15.54 5.39 -20.48
CA VAL A 188 -14.82 4.28 -21.09
C VAL A 188 -13.37 4.72 -21.27
N LEU A 189 -12.47 4.16 -20.46
CA LEU A 189 -11.03 4.40 -20.58
C LEU A 189 -10.47 3.72 -21.82
N SER A 190 -10.88 2.48 -22.09
CA SER A 190 -10.40 1.73 -23.24
C SER A 190 -11.36 0.62 -23.64
N ILE A 191 -11.57 0.47 -24.96
CA ILE A 191 -12.25 -0.68 -25.57
C ILE A 191 -11.26 -1.85 -25.70
N VAL A 192 -10.04 -1.56 -26.13
CA VAL A 192 -8.95 -2.54 -26.28
C VAL A 192 -7.94 -2.31 -25.18
N ASN A 193 -8.00 -3.14 -24.13
CA ASN A 193 -7.22 -2.98 -22.91
C ASN A 193 -5.68 -3.09 -23.08
N THR A 194 -5.18 -3.34 -24.30
CA THR A 194 -3.75 -3.49 -24.62
C THR A 194 -2.90 -2.31 -24.13
N ILE A 195 -3.30 -1.06 -24.41
CA ILE A 195 -2.48 0.11 -24.05
C ILE A 195 -2.39 0.29 -22.52
N PRO A 196 -3.51 0.35 -21.76
CA PRO A 196 -3.45 0.39 -20.30
C PRO A 196 -2.66 -0.79 -19.69
N CYS A 197 -2.81 -2.00 -20.24
CA CYS A 197 -2.04 -3.16 -19.80
C CYS A 197 -0.53 -2.98 -20.02
N LEU A 198 -0.10 -2.47 -21.18
CA LEU A 198 1.31 -2.20 -21.45
C LEU A 198 1.87 -1.11 -20.51
N CYS A 199 1.09 -0.07 -20.20
CA CYS A 199 1.46 0.93 -19.20
C CYS A 199 1.71 0.30 -17.81
N LEU A 200 0.82 -0.58 -17.35
CA LEU A 200 0.97 -1.30 -16.08
C LEU A 200 2.17 -2.26 -16.10
N ILE A 201 2.36 -3.01 -17.18
CA ILE A 201 3.51 -3.92 -17.35
C ILE A 201 4.81 -3.12 -17.32
N PHE A 202 4.87 -1.97 -18.00
CA PHE A 202 6.03 -1.07 -17.94
C PHE A 202 6.30 -0.62 -16.50
N MET A 203 5.28 -0.13 -15.80
CA MET A 203 5.44 0.34 -14.42
C MET A 203 5.91 -0.78 -13.48
N PHE A 204 5.31 -1.97 -13.54
CA PHE A 204 5.69 -3.09 -12.68
C PHE A 204 7.06 -3.68 -13.05
N SER A 205 7.40 -3.77 -14.32
CA SER A 205 8.73 -4.23 -14.76
C SER A 205 9.84 -3.26 -14.36
N LEU A 206 9.53 -1.96 -14.22
CA LEU A 206 10.46 -0.98 -13.67
C LEU A 206 10.61 -1.11 -12.15
N ILE A 207 9.51 -1.27 -11.40
CA ILE A 207 9.53 -1.21 -9.93
C ILE A 207 9.94 -2.54 -9.28
N ILE A 208 9.40 -3.68 -9.73
CA ILE A 208 9.57 -4.98 -9.04
C ILE A 208 11.05 -5.40 -8.96
N PRO A 209 11.83 -5.39 -10.06
CA PRO A 209 13.24 -5.80 -9.99
C PRO A 209 14.07 -4.93 -9.05
N GLN A 210 13.81 -3.62 -9.02
CA GLN A 210 14.50 -2.69 -8.13
C GLN A 210 14.12 -2.93 -6.66
N ALA A 211 12.83 -3.14 -6.37
CA ALA A 211 12.37 -3.46 -5.03
C ALA A 211 12.98 -4.77 -4.53
N LEU A 212 13.00 -5.82 -5.37
CA LEU A 212 13.66 -7.09 -5.07
C LEU A 212 15.15 -6.91 -4.83
N TYR A 213 15.85 -6.14 -5.68
CA TYR A 213 17.26 -5.82 -5.49
C TYR A 213 17.52 -5.20 -4.11
N PHE A 214 16.77 -4.18 -3.71
CA PHE A 214 16.97 -3.54 -2.41
C PHE A 214 16.66 -4.48 -1.24
N VAL A 215 15.56 -5.24 -1.30
CA VAL A 215 15.19 -6.21 -0.26
C VAL A 215 16.27 -7.29 -0.11
N LEU A 216 16.72 -7.89 -1.23
CA LEU A 216 17.74 -8.93 -1.23
C LEU A 216 19.11 -8.40 -0.79
N SER A 217 19.49 -7.20 -1.22
CA SER A 217 20.74 -6.55 -0.80
C SER A 217 20.75 -6.24 0.70
N ILE A 218 19.64 -5.73 1.25
CA ILE A 218 19.50 -5.50 2.70
C ILE A 218 19.61 -6.84 3.45
N PHE A 219 18.91 -7.88 2.97
CA PHE A 219 18.97 -9.20 3.58
C PHE A 219 20.42 -9.72 3.60
N TRP A 220 21.08 -9.73 2.45
CA TRP A 220 22.46 -10.19 2.32
C TRP A 220 23.41 -9.43 3.24
N TYR A 221 23.32 -8.09 3.29
CA TYR A 221 24.14 -7.27 4.19
C TYR A 221 23.93 -7.65 5.66
N LEU A 222 22.68 -7.80 6.12
CA LEU A 222 22.38 -8.10 7.52
C LEU A 222 22.89 -9.46 7.99
N TYR A 223 22.93 -10.45 7.09
CA TYR A 223 23.33 -11.82 7.42
C TYR A 223 24.82 -12.10 7.20
N HIS A 224 25.48 -11.41 6.27
CA HIS A 224 26.88 -11.69 5.93
C HIS A 224 27.89 -10.62 6.37
N THR A 225 27.45 -9.43 6.80
CA THR A 225 28.39 -8.36 7.22
C THR A 225 28.59 -8.35 8.75
N VAL A 226 29.84 -8.56 9.19
CA VAL A 226 30.25 -8.63 10.61
C VAL A 226 30.56 -7.27 11.27
N SER A 227 30.34 -6.15 10.58
CA SER A 227 30.83 -4.83 11.01
C SER A 227 30.10 -4.18 12.21
N LYS A 228 29.12 -4.85 12.81
CA LYS A 228 28.27 -4.29 13.87
C LYS A 228 28.25 -5.20 15.09
N SER A 229 28.07 -4.61 16.29
CA SER A 229 27.89 -5.39 17.52
C SER A 229 26.71 -6.34 17.41
N GLN A 230 26.78 -7.50 18.10
CA GLN A 230 25.74 -8.54 18.08
C GLN A 230 24.35 -7.97 18.42
N VAL A 231 24.27 -7.08 19.41
CA VAL A 231 23.03 -6.39 19.81
C VAL A 231 22.49 -5.53 18.68
N THR A 232 23.35 -4.74 18.02
CA THR A 232 22.94 -3.87 16.91
C THR A 232 22.47 -4.70 15.72
N ASN A 233 23.22 -5.74 15.33
CA ASN A 233 22.84 -6.62 14.22
C ASN A 233 21.47 -7.28 14.47
N ARG A 234 21.23 -7.78 15.69
CA ARG A 234 19.94 -8.35 16.08
C ARG A 234 18.78 -7.36 15.93
N LEU A 235 18.97 -6.12 16.41
CA LEU A 235 17.94 -5.07 16.28
C LEU A 235 17.68 -4.67 14.82
N GLN A 236 18.72 -4.59 14.00
CA GLN A 236 18.57 -4.27 12.56
C GLN A 236 17.82 -5.38 11.80
N LYS A 237 18.09 -6.66 12.13
CA LYS A 237 17.36 -7.82 11.58
C LYS A 237 15.88 -7.79 11.96
N GLN A 238 15.58 -7.61 13.25
CA GLN A 238 14.19 -7.51 13.72
C GLN A 238 13.44 -6.36 13.06
N PHE A 239 14.07 -5.19 12.97
CA PHE A 239 13.47 -4.04 12.31
C PHE A 239 13.23 -4.28 10.81
N PHE A 240 14.20 -4.86 10.08
CA PHE A 240 14.02 -5.18 8.67
C PHE A 240 12.90 -6.20 8.44
N PHE A 241 12.81 -7.24 9.26
CA PHE A 241 11.73 -8.21 9.18
C PHE A 241 10.35 -7.55 9.38
N ALA A 242 10.23 -6.65 10.37
CA ALA A 242 9.01 -5.87 10.58
C ALA A 242 8.65 -4.99 9.37
N LEU A 243 9.64 -4.41 8.68
CA LEU A 243 9.43 -3.65 7.45
C LEU A 243 8.91 -4.51 6.29
N CYS A 244 9.49 -5.70 6.11
CA CYS A 244 9.01 -6.64 5.11
C CYS A 244 7.56 -7.02 5.39
N ILE A 245 7.21 -7.37 6.63
CA ILE A 245 5.83 -7.71 7.00
C ILE A 245 4.88 -6.53 6.73
N GLN A 246 5.27 -5.31 7.12
CA GLN A 246 4.48 -4.10 6.91
C GLN A 246 4.06 -3.90 5.45
N VAL A 247 4.93 -4.25 4.50
CA VAL A 247 4.67 -4.07 3.06
C VAL A 247 4.02 -5.31 2.44
N PHE A 248 4.50 -6.51 2.77
CA PHE A 248 4.06 -7.74 2.10
C PHE A 248 2.67 -8.18 2.52
N ILE A 249 2.25 -7.97 3.78
CA ILE A 249 0.89 -8.36 4.22
C ILE A 249 -0.19 -7.63 3.40
N PRO A 250 -0.16 -6.28 3.27
CA PRO A 250 -1.13 -5.57 2.44
C PRO A 250 -1.08 -5.97 0.96
N ILE A 251 0.13 -6.11 0.38
CA ILE A 251 0.28 -6.55 -1.02
C ILE A 251 -0.29 -7.95 -1.24
N PHE A 252 -0.07 -8.87 -0.30
CA PHE A 252 -0.61 -10.22 -0.39
C PHE A 252 -2.14 -10.21 -0.40
N VAL A 253 -2.77 -9.43 0.48
CA VAL A 253 -4.24 -9.30 0.49
C VAL A 253 -4.76 -8.62 -0.78
N LEU A 254 -4.04 -7.62 -1.30
CA LEU A 254 -4.34 -6.99 -2.59
C LEU A 254 -4.21 -7.93 -3.80
N SER A 255 -3.42 -9.00 -3.70
CA SER A 255 -3.24 -9.91 -4.83
C SER A 255 -4.53 -10.64 -5.23
N PHE A 256 -5.43 -10.92 -4.28
CA PHE A 256 -6.71 -11.58 -4.53
C PHE A 256 -7.68 -10.76 -5.40
N PRO A 257 -8.04 -9.50 -5.04
CA PRO A 257 -8.92 -8.69 -5.89
C PRO A 257 -8.28 -8.34 -7.24
N VAL A 258 -6.96 -8.09 -7.27
CA VAL A 258 -6.25 -7.84 -8.53
C VAL A 258 -6.29 -9.07 -9.43
N LEU A 259 -6.06 -10.27 -8.89
CA LEU A 259 -6.18 -11.52 -9.64
C LEU A 259 -7.59 -11.69 -10.20
N TYR A 260 -8.64 -11.42 -9.42
CA TYR A 260 -10.00 -11.42 -9.93
C TYR A 260 -10.18 -10.45 -11.11
N ILE A 261 -9.72 -9.21 -11.00
CA ILE A 261 -9.84 -8.22 -12.09
C ILE A 261 -9.14 -8.72 -13.35
N VAL A 262 -7.93 -9.27 -13.22
CA VAL A 262 -7.16 -9.83 -14.34
C VAL A 262 -7.90 -11.00 -14.99
N LEU A 263 -8.41 -11.94 -14.20
CA LEU A 263 -9.15 -13.09 -14.71
C LEU A 263 -10.49 -12.67 -15.33
N ALA A 264 -11.18 -11.69 -14.76
CA ALA A 264 -12.42 -11.16 -15.30
C ALA A 264 -12.21 -10.54 -16.68
N ILE A 265 -11.13 -9.77 -16.86
CA ILE A 265 -10.72 -9.23 -18.17
C ILE A 265 -10.34 -10.37 -19.12
N TRP A 266 -9.50 -11.31 -18.68
CA TRP A 266 -8.99 -12.39 -19.53
C TRP A 266 -10.08 -13.34 -20.04
N PHE A 267 -11.05 -13.68 -19.19
CA PHE A 267 -12.15 -14.59 -19.53
C PHE A 267 -13.42 -13.89 -20.01
N ASN A 268 -13.38 -12.57 -20.24
CA ASN A 268 -14.57 -11.76 -20.59
C ASN A 268 -15.77 -12.04 -19.66
N TYR A 269 -15.48 -12.03 -18.35
CA TYR A 269 -16.45 -12.38 -17.30
C TYR A 269 -16.99 -11.11 -16.64
N TYR A 270 -18.31 -10.95 -16.71
CA TYR A 270 -19.03 -9.86 -16.05
C TYR A 270 -19.78 -10.38 -14.83
N ASN A 271 -19.47 -9.79 -13.67
CA ASN A 271 -20.22 -9.97 -12.43
C ASN A 271 -20.02 -8.73 -11.55
N GLN A 272 -21.03 -7.85 -11.52
CA GLN A 272 -20.92 -6.58 -10.81
C GLN A 272 -20.73 -6.75 -9.30
N ALA A 273 -21.41 -7.72 -8.69
CA ALA A 273 -21.26 -7.99 -7.26
C ALA A 273 -19.82 -8.41 -6.91
N ALA A 274 -19.25 -9.33 -7.69
CA ALA A 274 -17.87 -9.77 -7.50
C ALA A 274 -16.87 -8.63 -7.75
N THR A 275 -17.12 -7.76 -8.73
CA THR A 275 -16.30 -6.56 -8.96
C THR A 275 -16.38 -5.57 -7.80
N ASN A 276 -17.57 -5.32 -7.25
CA ASN A 276 -17.75 -4.48 -6.07
C ASN A 276 -16.99 -5.05 -4.85
N PHE A 277 -17.05 -6.36 -4.62
CA PHE A 277 -16.27 -7.01 -3.55
C PHE A 277 -14.76 -6.91 -3.79
N ALA A 278 -14.30 -7.04 -5.04
CA ALA A 278 -12.89 -6.87 -5.37
C ALA A 278 -12.41 -5.45 -5.07
N LEU A 279 -13.18 -4.43 -5.46
CA LEU A 279 -12.84 -3.03 -5.21
C LEU A 279 -12.89 -2.68 -3.72
N PHE A 280 -13.86 -3.23 -2.99
CA PHE A 280 -13.88 -3.16 -1.52
C PHE A 280 -12.62 -3.79 -0.89
N GLY A 281 -12.21 -4.97 -1.39
CA GLY A 281 -10.97 -5.62 -0.96
C GLY A 281 -9.73 -4.76 -1.25
N ILE A 282 -9.72 -4.00 -2.34
CA ILE A 282 -8.66 -3.02 -2.64
C ILE A 282 -8.69 -1.88 -1.64
N ALA A 283 -9.86 -1.30 -1.34
CA ALA A 283 -9.98 -0.21 -0.38
C ALA A 283 -9.51 -0.62 1.04
N LEU A 284 -9.74 -1.87 1.45
CA LEU A 284 -9.30 -2.39 2.76
C LEU A 284 -7.78 -2.42 2.98
N HIS A 285 -6.96 -2.30 1.93
CA HIS A 285 -5.51 -2.43 2.05
C HIS A 285 -4.89 -1.36 2.97
N GLY A 286 -5.49 -0.17 3.02
CA GLY A 286 -5.07 0.95 3.86
C GLY A 286 -5.11 0.67 5.34
N ILE A 287 -6.28 0.22 5.81
CA ILE A 287 -6.47 -0.22 7.19
C ILE A 287 -5.46 -1.31 7.50
N LEU A 288 -5.35 -2.31 6.64
CA LEU A 288 -4.44 -3.43 6.87
C LEU A 288 -2.98 -2.97 6.96
N SER A 289 -2.56 -2.06 6.09
CA SER A 289 -1.22 -1.45 6.12
C SER A 289 -0.96 -0.72 7.43
N THR A 290 -1.91 0.11 7.87
CA THR A 290 -1.81 0.88 9.11
C THR A 290 -1.77 -0.04 10.34
N LEU A 291 -2.69 -1.00 10.43
CA LEU A 291 -2.74 -1.97 11.53
C LEU A 291 -1.46 -2.80 11.56
N THR A 292 -1.01 -3.29 10.41
CA THR A 292 0.25 -4.06 10.34
C THR A 292 1.40 -3.21 10.86
N MET A 293 1.55 -1.96 10.41
CA MET A 293 2.57 -1.03 10.89
C MET A 293 2.52 -0.86 12.43
N LEU A 294 1.34 -0.67 13.01
CA LEU A 294 1.16 -0.51 14.45
C LEU A 294 1.53 -1.78 15.24
N PHE A 295 1.20 -2.98 14.72
CA PHE A 295 1.43 -4.23 15.45
C PHE A 295 2.85 -4.80 15.26
N VAL A 296 3.47 -4.64 14.10
CA VAL A 296 4.78 -5.27 13.80
C VAL A 296 5.94 -4.51 14.41
N HIS A 297 5.86 -3.18 14.48
CA HIS A 297 6.91 -2.34 15.06
C HIS A 297 6.76 -2.27 16.57
N THR A 298 7.69 -2.88 17.31
CA THR A 298 7.71 -2.88 18.78
C THR A 298 7.42 -1.52 19.43
N PRO A 299 8.09 -0.41 19.08
CA PRO A 299 7.79 0.88 19.73
C PRO A 299 6.39 1.41 19.42
N TYR A 300 5.83 1.09 18.25
CA TYR A 300 4.48 1.50 17.88
C TYR A 300 3.43 0.65 18.58
N ARG A 301 3.66 -0.66 18.67
CA ARG A 301 2.81 -1.60 19.39
C ARG A 301 2.75 -1.25 20.88
N GLU A 302 3.91 -1.00 21.51
CA GLU A 302 4.00 -0.60 22.91
C GLU A 302 3.28 0.73 23.16
N ALA A 303 3.48 1.73 22.30
CA ALA A 303 2.78 3.00 22.42
C ALA A 303 1.26 2.85 22.24
N THR A 304 0.82 2.00 21.30
CA THR A 304 -0.59 1.72 21.05
C THR A 304 -1.23 1.07 22.28
N PHE A 305 -0.61 0.02 22.84
CA PHE A 305 -1.13 -0.64 24.04
C PHE A 305 -1.12 0.27 25.27
N GLN A 306 -0.12 1.14 25.42
CA GLN A 306 -0.10 2.14 26.48
C GLN A 306 -1.27 3.12 26.37
N ILE A 307 -1.57 3.63 25.17
CA ILE A 307 -2.65 4.60 24.95
C ILE A 307 -4.03 3.96 25.19
N PHE A 308 -4.24 2.73 24.73
CA PHE A 308 -5.51 2.03 24.93
C PHE A 308 -5.61 1.32 26.29
N HIS A 309 -4.67 1.54 27.21
CA HIS A 309 -4.59 0.85 28.50
C HIS A 309 -4.71 -0.68 28.39
N VAL A 310 -4.33 -1.26 27.25
CA VAL A 310 -4.28 -2.70 27.07
C VAL A 310 -3.07 -3.15 27.86
N SER A 311 -3.30 -3.59 29.10
CA SER A 311 -2.21 -4.06 29.94
C SER A 311 -1.58 -5.26 29.24
N THR A 312 -0.39 -5.08 28.66
CA THR A 312 0.50 -6.21 28.44
C THR A 312 1.12 -6.51 29.81
N LYS A 313 0.29 -6.94 30.77
CA LYS A 313 0.79 -7.71 31.91
C LYS A 313 1.33 -9.00 31.31
N ARG A 314 2.55 -8.95 30.76
CA ARG A 314 3.47 -10.05 30.96
C ARG A 314 3.46 -10.21 32.46
N THR A 315 2.83 -11.28 32.92
CA THR A 315 3.00 -11.83 34.25
C THR A 315 4.46 -11.65 34.64
N ALA A 316 4.72 -10.60 35.40
CA ALA A 316 5.97 -10.41 36.13
C ALA A 316 5.96 -11.29 37.40
N ASN A 317 5.27 -12.43 37.34
CA ASN A 317 5.23 -13.45 38.36
C ASN A 317 5.97 -14.68 37.81
N GLY A 318 7.22 -14.82 38.24
CA GLY A 318 8.14 -15.94 37.96
C GLY A 318 9.00 -15.67 36.72
N SER A 319 10.22 -15.13 36.82
CA SER A 319 11.32 -15.65 37.62
C SER A 319 12.33 -14.53 37.93
N GLN A 320 12.12 -13.83 39.05
CA GLN A 320 13.26 -13.37 39.84
C GLN A 320 13.84 -14.59 40.55
N GLN A 321 14.79 -15.27 39.91
CA GLN A 321 15.81 -16.14 40.50
C GLN A 321 16.45 -16.89 39.34
N ILE A 322 17.77 -16.77 39.19
CA ILE A 322 18.70 -17.89 38.92
C ILE A 322 20.14 -17.36 38.67
N TRP A 323 20.40 -16.09 38.36
CA TRP A 323 21.80 -15.63 38.21
C TRP A 323 22.13 -14.33 38.97
N ARG A 324 22.01 -14.39 40.31
CA ARG A 324 23.00 -13.74 41.18
C ARG A 324 23.94 -14.84 41.68
N THR A 325 24.89 -15.28 40.84
CA THR A 325 26.08 -15.93 41.37
C THR A 325 27.03 -14.83 41.80
N THR A 326 26.79 -14.35 43.02
CA THR A 326 27.82 -13.73 43.84
C THR A 326 28.72 -14.87 44.30
N VAL A 327 29.86 -15.07 43.64
CA VAL A 327 30.99 -15.78 44.26
C VAL A 327 32.20 -14.88 44.06
N GLY A 328 32.36 -13.96 45.00
CA GLY A 328 33.69 -13.56 45.41
C GLY A 328 34.36 -14.70 46.16
N THR A 329 35.69 -14.60 46.30
CA THR A 329 36.64 -15.59 46.85
C THR A 329 36.95 -16.71 45.85
N GLN A 330 38.17 -16.87 45.35
CA GLN A 330 39.40 -16.99 46.12
C GLN A 330 40.57 -16.23 45.48
N ALA A 331 41.08 -15.24 46.20
CA ALA A 331 42.49 -14.91 46.19
C ALA A 331 43.19 -15.96 47.06
N GLN A 332 43.92 -16.89 46.44
CA GLN A 332 45.07 -17.60 47.01
C GLN A 332 45.53 -18.66 46.00
N GLN A 333 46.68 -18.42 45.37
CA GLN A 333 47.77 -19.39 45.36
C GLN A 333 49.02 -18.72 44.77
N SER A 334 49.92 -18.39 45.70
CA SER A 334 51.36 -18.49 45.53
C SER A 334 51.75 -19.79 44.80
N ILE A 335 52.78 -19.73 43.96
CA ILE A 335 53.81 -20.76 43.75
C ILE A 335 54.95 -20.04 43.00
N TRP A 336 56.03 -19.84 43.74
CA TRP A 336 57.43 -19.49 43.37
C TRP A 336 57.69 -18.31 42.44
#